data_AF-A0A0P9I4H5-F1
#
_entry.id   AF-A0A0P9I4H5-F1
#
_cell.length_a   1.000
_cell.length_b   1.000
_cell.length_c   1.000
_cell.angle_alpha   90.00
_cell.angle_beta   90.00
_cell.angle_gamma   90.00
#
_symmetry.space_group_name_H-M   'P 1'
#
loop_
_entity.id
_entity.type
_entity.pdbx_description
1 polymer ?
#
loop_
_entity_poly.entity_id
_entity_poly.type
_entity_poly.pdbx_seq_one_letter_code
_entity_poly.pdbx_strand_id
1 'polypeptide(L)'
;MDEFDKRRYTVVGDMALKTVEQAIEAVASREGKHFHVSPRMAHALRVKWAKENFPEISADLDIVWSAYGDLGYDGLDGNRAREAVEAMERIVDEIERRSGIRFR
;
A
#
# COMPACT_ATOMS: atom_id res chain seq x y z
N MET A 1 -14.48 -7.20 0.14
CA MET A 1 -13.78 -7.12 -1.16
C MET A 1 -14.14 -8.39 -1.93
N ASP A 2 -14.87 -8.30 -3.06
CA ASP A 2 -15.39 -9.47 -3.81
C ASP A 2 -14.28 -10.46 -4.23
N GLU A 3 -13.08 -9.95 -4.55
CA GLU A 3 -11.92 -10.77 -4.90
C GLU A 3 -11.44 -11.66 -3.74
N PHE A 4 -11.57 -11.20 -2.49
CA PHE A 4 -11.22 -11.99 -1.31
C PHE A 4 -12.18 -13.17 -1.16
N ASP A 5 -13.49 -12.92 -1.29
CA ASP A 5 -14.52 -13.97 -1.20
C ASP A 5 -14.38 -15.00 -2.32
N LYS A 6 -13.94 -14.56 -3.51
CA LYS A 6 -13.61 -15.40 -4.66
C LYS A 6 -12.23 -16.06 -4.59
N ARG A 7 -11.49 -15.89 -3.48
CA ARG A 7 -10.16 -16.45 -3.23
C ARG A 7 -9.11 -16.04 -4.27
N ARG A 8 -9.28 -14.87 -4.89
CA ARG A 8 -8.32 -14.32 -5.86
C ARG A 8 -7.26 -13.51 -5.13
N TYR A 9 -6.53 -14.17 -4.23
CA TYR A 9 -5.67 -13.49 -3.25
C TYR A 9 -4.50 -12.74 -3.88
N THR A 10 -3.97 -13.20 -5.03
CA THR A 10 -3.02 -12.41 -5.82
C THR A 10 -3.58 -11.03 -6.19
N VAL A 11 -4.85 -10.96 -6.59
CA VAL A 11 -5.52 -9.70 -6.93
C VAL A 11 -5.74 -8.85 -5.68
N VAL A 12 -6.08 -9.47 -4.55
CA VAL A 12 -6.20 -8.77 -3.25
C VAL A 12 -4.89 -8.08 -2.87
N GLY A 13 -3.76 -8.80 -2.93
CA GLY A 13 -2.44 -8.24 -2.62
C GLY A 13 -2.03 -7.10 -3.55
N ASP A 14 -2.25 -7.25 -4.86
CA ASP A 14 -1.97 -6.22 -5.87
C ASP A 14 -2.82 -4.94 -5.65
N MET A 15 -4.12 -5.10 -5.38
CA MET A 15 -4.99 -3.96 -5.10
C MET A 15 -4.64 -3.26 -3.79
N ALA A 16 -4.29 -4.02 -2.74
CA ALA A 16 -3.86 -3.46 -1.47
C ALA A 16 -2.60 -2.59 -1.64
N LEU A 17 -1.59 -3.10 -2.34
CA LEU A 17 -0.38 -2.34 -2.63
C LEU A 17 -0.67 -1.07 -3.44
N LYS A 18 -1.44 -1.18 -4.54
CA LYS A 18 -1.79 -0.03 -5.39
C LYS A 18 -2.53 1.05 -4.62
N THR A 19 -3.45 0.67 -3.74
CA THR A 19 -4.20 1.62 -2.91
C THR A 19 -3.25 2.42 -2.02
N VAL A 20 -2.33 1.73 -1.33
CA VAL A 20 -1.30 2.37 -0.51
C VAL A 20 -0.40 3.29 -1.33
N GLU A 21 0.06 2.85 -2.51
CA GLU A 21 0.90 3.67 -3.39
C GLU A 21 0.21 4.95 -3.86
N GLN A 22 -1.08 4.86 -4.23
CA GLN A 22 -1.84 6.04 -4.66
C GLN A 22 -2.16 6.99 -3.51
N ALA A 23 -2.40 6.49 -2.29
CA ALA A 23 -2.56 7.33 -1.10
C ALA A 23 -1.27 8.09 -0.78
N ILE A 24 -0.11 7.42 -0.87
CA ILE A 24 1.21 8.04 -0.71
C ILE A 24 1.42 9.13 -1.76
N GLU A 25 1.14 8.84 -3.04
CA GLU A 25 1.26 9.83 -4.13
C GLU A 25 0.34 11.03 -3.94
N ALA A 26 -0.89 10.82 -3.53
CA ALA A 26 -1.85 11.89 -3.29
C ALA A 26 -1.31 12.89 -2.26
N VAL A 27 -0.75 12.42 -1.15
CA VAL A 27 -0.19 13.32 -0.14
C VAL A 27 1.14 13.92 -0.58
N ALA A 28 2.05 13.13 -1.16
CA ALA A 28 3.34 13.62 -1.65
C ALA A 28 3.18 14.71 -2.73
N SER A 29 2.11 14.67 -3.51
CA SER A 29 1.80 15.67 -4.54
C SER A 29 1.61 17.09 -3.98
N ARG A 30 1.18 17.22 -2.71
CA ARG A 30 1.07 18.53 -2.03
C ARG A 30 2.42 19.21 -1.82
N GLU A 31 3.49 18.43 -1.80
CA GLU A 31 4.89 18.91 -1.75
C GLU A 31 5.52 19.00 -3.14
N GLY A 32 4.75 18.81 -4.22
CA GLY A 32 5.25 18.76 -5.59
C GLY A 32 6.12 17.53 -5.90
N LYS A 33 6.03 16.47 -5.09
CA LYS A 33 6.80 15.23 -5.30
C LYS A 33 6.05 14.28 -6.24
N HIS A 34 6.78 13.78 -7.24
CA HIS A 34 6.29 12.79 -8.20
C HIS A 34 7.34 11.67 -8.36
N PHE A 35 6.95 10.43 -8.11
CA PHE A 35 7.91 9.31 -8.06
C PHE A 35 8.16 8.65 -9.43
N HIS A 36 7.39 9.01 -10.45
CA HIS A 36 7.47 8.43 -11.80
C HIS A 36 8.58 9.02 -12.69
N VAL A 37 9.39 9.94 -12.18
CA VAL A 37 10.57 10.47 -12.91
C VAL A 37 11.57 9.35 -13.23
N SER A 38 11.63 8.30 -12.39
CA SER A 38 12.36 7.06 -12.66
C SER A 38 11.45 5.86 -12.42
N PRO A 39 10.75 5.34 -13.45
CA PRO A 39 9.74 4.30 -13.29
C PRO A 39 10.25 3.04 -12.57
N ARG A 40 11.51 2.65 -12.82
CA ARG A 40 12.15 1.49 -12.18
C ARG A 40 12.35 1.67 -10.67
N MET A 41 12.40 2.91 -10.18
CA MET A 41 12.62 3.24 -8.78
C MET A 41 11.36 3.72 -8.08
N ALA A 42 10.24 3.91 -8.80
CA ALA A 42 9.04 4.54 -8.27
C ALA A 42 8.54 3.85 -6.98
N HIS A 43 8.49 2.52 -6.98
CA HIS A 43 8.14 1.72 -5.80
C HIS A 43 9.03 2.01 -4.60
N ALA A 44 10.36 1.90 -4.78
CA ALA A 44 11.32 2.13 -3.71
C ALA A 44 11.30 3.58 -3.19
N LEU A 45 11.09 4.55 -4.08
CA LEU A 45 11.03 5.97 -3.72
C LEU A 45 9.74 6.31 -2.94
N ARG A 46 8.59 5.74 -3.31
CA ARG A 46 7.35 5.87 -2.51
C ARG A 46 7.55 5.32 -1.12
N VAL A 47 8.10 4.10 -1.00
CA VAL A 47 8.33 3.45 0.28
C VAL A 47 9.26 4.27 1.16
N LYS A 48 10.40 4.71 0.59
CA LYS A 48 11.36 5.54 1.31
C LYS A 48 10.70 6.82 1.83
N TRP A 49 10.04 7.57 0.95
CA TRP A 49 9.39 8.81 1.34
C TRP A 49 8.29 8.59 2.38
N ALA A 50 7.48 7.53 2.22
CA ALA A 50 6.42 7.20 3.16
C ALA A 50 6.98 6.90 4.56
N LYS A 51 8.03 6.08 4.67
CA LYS A 51 8.67 5.78 5.98
C LYS A 51 9.31 7.01 6.62
N GLU A 52 9.83 7.94 5.83
CA GLU A 52 10.41 9.19 6.33
C GLU A 52 9.34 10.18 6.85
N ASN A 53 8.17 10.25 6.20
CA ASN A 53 7.13 11.25 6.52
C ASN A 53 6.02 10.71 7.42
N PHE A 54 5.78 9.40 7.36
CA PHE A 54 4.80 8.63 8.12
C PHE A 54 5.51 7.42 8.77
N PRO A 55 6.39 7.64 9.76
CA PRO A 55 7.11 6.53 10.39
C PRO A 55 6.16 5.49 11.00
N GLU A 56 4.98 5.92 11.45
CA GLU A 56 3.96 5.09 12.12
C GLU A 56 3.42 3.97 11.23
N ILE A 57 3.42 4.16 9.90
CA ILE A 57 2.92 3.17 8.94
C ILE A 57 4.01 2.20 8.45
N SER A 58 5.26 2.35 8.92
CA SER A 58 6.40 1.62 8.35
C SER A 58 6.24 0.10 8.43
N ALA A 59 5.76 -0.40 9.57
CA ALA A 59 5.54 -1.83 9.78
C ALA A 59 4.40 -2.38 8.90
N ASP A 60 3.30 -1.64 8.80
CA ASP A 60 2.18 -2.01 7.93
C ASP A 60 2.58 -1.98 6.45
N LEU A 61 3.42 -1.02 6.05
CA LEU A 61 3.93 -0.93 4.70
C LEU A 61 4.79 -2.15 4.34
N ASP A 62 5.58 -2.66 5.28
CA ASP A 62 6.36 -3.91 5.11
C ASP A 62 5.45 -5.14 4.98
N ILE A 63 4.33 -5.18 5.72
CA ILE A 63 3.31 -6.24 5.59
C ILE A 63 2.71 -6.24 4.18
N VAL A 64 2.27 -5.09 3.69
CA VAL A 64 1.66 -4.98 2.35
C VAL A 64 2.65 -5.38 1.26
N TRP A 65 3.91 -4.93 1.34
CA TRP A 65 4.95 -5.28 0.36
C TRP A 65 5.29 -6.76 0.36
N SER A 66 5.44 -7.36 1.54
CA SER A 66 5.73 -8.79 1.63
C SER A 66 4.54 -9.63 1.16
N ALA A 67 3.30 -9.25 1.49
CA ALA A 67 2.11 -9.92 0.99
C ALA A 67 1.97 -9.83 -0.54
N TYR A 68 2.28 -8.67 -1.15
CA TYR A 68 2.31 -8.54 -2.61
C TYR A 68 3.33 -9.50 -3.25
N GLY A 69 4.51 -9.63 -2.66
CA GLY A 69 5.52 -10.60 -3.08
C GLY A 69 5.00 -12.04 -2.97
N ASP A 70 4.59 -12.46 -1.78
CA ASP A 70 4.19 -13.84 -1.48
C ASP A 70 2.97 -14.27 -2.32
N LEU A 71 1.93 -13.44 -2.37
CA LEU A 71 0.70 -13.71 -3.11
C LEU A 71 0.88 -13.60 -4.63
N GLY A 72 1.91 -12.89 -5.09
CA GLY A 72 2.29 -12.84 -6.50
C GLY A 72 2.82 -14.18 -7.03
N TYR A 73 3.47 -14.97 -6.17
CA TYR A 73 4.05 -16.27 -6.54
C TYR A 73 3.16 -17.46 -6.15
N ASP A 74 2.57 -17.45 -4.95
CA ASP A 74 1.84 -18.60 -4.40
C ASP A 74 0.32 -18.40 -4.39
N GLY A 75 -0.18 -17.16 -4.35
CA GLY A 75 -1.58 -16.76 -4.65
C GLY A 75 -2.72 -17.43 -3.87
N LEU A 76 -2.43 -18.33 -2.94
CA LEU A 76 -3.41 -19.21 -2.27
C LEU A 76 -3.58 -18.91 -0.78
N ASP A 77 -2.71 -18.09 -0.18
CA ASP A 77 -2.77 -17.76 1.25
C ASP A 77 -3.81 -16.66 1.56
N GLY A 78 -4.99 -17.09 2.00
CA GLY A 78 -6.06 -16.18 2.42
C GLY A 78 -5.79 -15.43 3.72
N ASN A 79 -4.90 -15.92 4.59
CA ASN A 79 -4.51 -15.17 5.79
C ASN A 79 -3.59 -14.03 5.41
N ARG A 80 -2.62 -14.28 4.52
CA ARG A 80 -1.74 -13.24 3.99
C ARG A 80 -2.52 -12.14 3.26
N ALA A 81 -3.53 -12.52 2.49
CA ALA A 81 -4.42 -11.55 1.84
C ALA A 81 -5.22 -10.71 2.84
N ARG A 82 -5.66 -11.30 3.95
CA ARG A 82 -6.36 -10.56 5.02
C ARG A 82 -5.42 -9.57 5.70
N GLU A 83 -4.23 -10.01 6.07
CA GLU A 83 -3.20 -9.15 6.67
C GLU A 83 -2.87 -7.95 5.77
N ALA A 84 -2.79 -8.16 4.45
CA ALA A 84 -2.55 -7.08 3.49
C ALA A 84 -3.68 -6.03 3.49
N VAL A 85 -4.94 -6.47 3.54
CA VAL A 85 -6.10 -5.56 3.57
C VAL A 85 -6.14 -4.79 4.89
N GLU A 86 -5.97 -5.46 6.03
CA GLU A 86 -5.98 -4.81 7.34
C GLU A 86 -4.82 -3.81 7.50
N ALA A 87 -3.63 -4.14 6.99
CA ALA A 87 -2.49 -3.23 6.96
C ALA A 87 -2.76 -2.04 6.02
N MET A 88 -3.33 -2.27 4.84
CA MET A 88 -3.74 -1.20 3.92
C MET A 88 -4.74 -0.24 4.59
N GLU A 89 -5.76 -0.73 5.28
CA GLU A 89 -6.74 0.11 5.99
C GLU A 89 -6.06 0.98 7.05
N ARG A 90 -5.20 0.40 7.90
CA ARG A 90 -4.43 1.17 8.89
C ARG A 90 -3.54 2.25 8.26
N ILE A 91 -2.90 1.94 7.14
CA ILE A 91 -2.07 2.92 6.40
C ILE A 91 -2.94 4.07 5.89
N VAL A 92 -4.06 3.77 5.23
CA VAL A 92 -4.96 4.79 4.67
C VAL A 92 -5.50 5.67 5.77
N ASP A 93 -6.01 5.09 6.86
CA ASP A 93 -6.55 5.84 8.01
C ASP A 93 -5.50 6.79 8.60
N GLU A 94 -4.25 6.33 8.76
CA GLU A 94 -3.17 7.14 9.30
C GLU A 94 -2.76 8.27 8.34
N ILE A 95 -2.72 8.00 7.04
CA ILE A 95 -2.47 9.01 6.00
C ILE A 95 -3.60 10.05 6.01
N GLU A 96 -4.87 9.64 6.08
CA GLU A 96 -6.01 10.57 6.19
C GLU A 96 -5.88 11.45 7.44
N ARG A 97 -5.67 10.82 8.61
CA ARG A 97 -5.57 11.49 9.90
C ARG A 97 -4.48 12.56 9.92
N ARG A 98 -3.31 12.26 9.35
CA ARG A 98 -2.16 13.18 9.36
C ARG A 98 -2.18 14.21 8.24
N SER A 99 -2.72 13.87 7.07
CA SER A 99 -2.72 14.76 5.91
C SER A 99 -3.98 15.63 5.82
N GLY A 100 -5.10 15.20 6.38
CA GLY A 100 -6.41 15.81 6.21
C GLY A 100 -7.07 15.52 4.85
N ILE A 101 -6.45 14.70 4.00
CA ILE A 101 -7.07 14.19 2.77
C ILE A 101 -8.07 13.09 3.16
N ARG A 102 -9.22 13.03 2.48
CA ARG A 102 -10.18 11.93 2.63
C ARG A 102 -10.23 11.05 1.38
N PHE A 103 -10.00 9.76 1.55
CA PHE A 103 -10.12 8.69 0.58
C PHE A 103 -11.44 7.97 0.87
N ARG A 104 -12.50 8.37 0.17
CA ARG A 104 -13.87 7.89 0.38
C ARG A 104 -14.36 7.06 -0.77
#